data_AF-A0A9X1MQ78-F1
#
_entry.id   AF-A0A9X1MQ78-F1
#
_cell.length_a   1.000
_cell.length_b   1.000
_cell.length_c   1.000
_cell.angle_alpha   90.00
_cell.angle_beta   90.00
_cell.angle_gamma   90.00
#
_symmetry.space_group_name_H-M   'P 1'
#
loop_
_entity.id
_entity.type
_entity.pdbx_description
1 polymer ?
#
loop_
_entity_poly.entity_id
_entity_poly.type
_entity_poly.pdbx_seq_one_letter_code
_entity_poly.pdbx_strand_id
1 'polypeptide(L)'
;MTQQVRLVADSTLSSFSQVQANENFMLLRWLVGNWIQTQGRGLIQEQLQARVAGEGEPCQVPDSIDVACFFALGIESGGFYDLLESPETIRHEGFVEHLGLLDGRLISLVETGVGGKKARKTTERYIELRKPQWIVSSGFAGGLAEPVKKGHVVMSNSVVRAERDELVIPLSMSEEQAAAQPGLHVGRLLTVDKIIRTPREKRELGEANGAIAVDMETYATADACAEGKTRFLSVRVITDAVDDELPKNLERLVEQTSTAKMIGAAAAAIINRPSSVQDMWRLRETAMKASDRLARFLQGVVPQLK
;
A
#
# COMPACT_ATOMS: atom_id res chain seq x y z
N MET A 1 0.99 -5.80 -87.36
CA MET A 1 0.89 -4.33 -87.31
C MET A 1 0.03 -4.04 -86.10
N THR A 2 0.47 -3.47 -84.97
CA THR A 2 1.28 -2.26 -84.71
C THR A 2 1.64 -2.32 -83.20
N GLN A 3 2.92 -2.41 -82.81
CA GLN A 3 3.78 -1.37 -82.20
C GLN A 3 3.41 -0.91 -80.77
N GLN A 4 4.46 -0.81 -79.95
CA GLN A 4 4.55 -0.42 -78.52
C GLN A 4 3.84 0.88 -78.13
N VAL A 5 3.60 1.08 -76.82
CA VAL A 5 4.20 2.17 -76.00
C VAL A 5 3.98 1.90 -74.49
N ARG A 6 5.06 2.10 -73.71
CA ARG A 6 5.11 2.16 -72.24
C ARG A 6 4.55 3.50 -71.75
N LEU A 7 3.88 3.52 -70.59
CA LEU A 7 3.86 4.70 -69.71
C LEU A 7 4.02 4.27 -68.24
N VAL A 8 4.80 5.07 -67.54
CA VAL A 8 5.37 4.89 -66.20
C VAL A 8 4.62 5.77 -65.21
N ALA A 9 4.46 5.26 -63.98
CA ALA A 9 4.23 5.93 -62.68
C ALA A 9 3.03 6.90 -62.54
N ASP A 10 2.22 6.70 -61.49
CA ASP A 10 2.51 7.41 -60.24
C ASP A 10 1.82 6.77 -59.03
N SER A 11 2.59 6.64 -57.96
CA SER A 11 2.21 6.04 -56.69
C SER A 11 2.26 7.12 -55.64
N THR A 12 1.11 7.67 -55.25
CA THR A 12 0.87 8.32 -53.96
C THR A 12 -0.52 8.95 -54.03
N LEU A 13 -1.45 8.49 -53.19
CA LEU A 13 -2.54 9.27 -52.55
C LEU A 13 -3.53 8.28 -51.91
N SER A 14 -3.14 7.64 -50.81
CA SER A 14 -4.07 6.93 -49.94
C SER A 14 -3.51 6.80 -48.51
N SER A 15 -3.22 7.92 -47.86
CA SER A 15 -2.83 7.90 -46.44
C SER A 15 -3.01 9.27 -45.76
N PHE A 16 -4.19 9.89 -45.88
CA PHE A 16 -4.45 11.16 -45.16
C PHE A 16 -5.81 11.27 -44.48
N SER A 17 -6.66 10.22 -44.48
CA SER A 17 -8.02 10.32 -43.89
C SER A 17 -8.31 9.41 -42.68
N GLN A 18 -7.38 8.55 -42.24
CA GLN A 18 -7.61 7.67 -41.08
C GLN A 18 -6.91 8.09 -39.78
N VAL A 19 -5.89 8.96 -39.83
CA VAL A 19 -5.17 9.40 -38.61
C VAL A 19 -5.92 10.52 -37.88
N GLN A 20 -6.60 11.43 -38.61
CA GLN A 20 -7.33 12.54 -38.00
C GLN A 20 -8.63 12.14 -37.27
N ALA A 21 -9.28 11.04 -37.67
CA ALA A 21 -10.50 10.58 -37.01
C ALA A 21 -10.24 9.97 -35.62
N ASN A 22 -9.06 9.36 -35.42
CA ASN A 22 -8.70 8.70 -34.17
C ASN A 22 -8.25 9.71 -33.10
N GLU A 23 -7.55 10.78 -33.51
CA GLU A 23 -7.16 11.84 -32.57
C GLU A 23 -8.36 12.62 -32.05
N ASN A 24 -9.34 12.96 -32.90
CA ASN A 24 -10.57 13.62 -32.43
C ASN A 24 -11.39 12.74 -31.47
N PHE A 25 -11.39 11.42 -31.65
CA PHE A 25 -12.10 10.51 -30.74
C PHE A 25 -11.37 10.32 -29.40
N MET A 26 -10.04 10.27 -29.41
CA MET A 26 -9.23 10.27 -28.18
C MET A 26 -9.30 11.61 -27.46
N LEU A 27 -9.28 12.74 -28.18
CA LEU A 27 -9.43 14.07 -27.60
C LEU A 27 -10.83 14.24 -27.02
N LEU A 28 -11.88 13.76 -27.68
CA LEU A 28 -13.25 13.82 -27.15
C LEU A 28 -13.43 12.88 -25.95
N ARG A 29 -12.81 11.70 -25.93
CA ARG A 29 -12.83 10.79 -24.77
C ARG A 29 -11.97 11.30 -23.61
N TRP A 30 -10.84 11.95 -23.90
CA TRP A 30 -10.02 12.65 -22.92
C TRP A 30 -10.76 13.89 -22.41
N LEU A 31 -11.38 14.69 -23.26
CA LEU A 31 -12.18 15.85 -22.88
C LEU A 31 -13.43 15.45 -22.10
N VAL A 32 -14.14 14.38 -22.48
CA VAL A 32 -15.31 13.87 -21.72
C VAL A 32 -14.87 13.21 -20.42
N GLY A 33 -13.76 12.47 -20.40
CA GLY A 33 -13.19 11.89 -19.17
C GLY A 33 -12.67 12.96 -18.21
N ASN A 34 -11.99 13.98 -18.73
CA ASN A 34 -11.48 15.13 -17.99
C ASN A 34 -12.63 16.08 -17.60
N TRP A 35 -13.69 16.19 -18.41
CA TRP A 35 -14.91 16.97 -18.12
C TRP A 35 -15.77 16.31 -17.02
N ILE A 36 -15.93 14.99 -17.06
CA ILE A 36 -16.55 14.19 -15.98
C ILE A 36 -15.68 14.24 -14.71
N GLN A 37 -14.35 14.16 -14.83
CA GLN A 37 -13.42 14.35 -13.70
C GLN A 37 -13.45 15.78 -13.14
N THR A 38 -13.61 16.83 -13.95
CA THR A 38 -13.71 18.21 -13.47
C THR A 38 -15.05 18.52 -12.81
N GLN A 39 -16.16 17.93 -13.28
CA GLN A 39 -17.47 18.04 -12.62
C GLN A 39 -17.49 17.27 -11.28
N GLY A 40 -16.86 16.09 -11.22
CA GLY A 40 -16.69 15.32 -9.99
C GLY A 40 -15.74 15.98 -8.97
N ARG A 41 -14.63 16.57 -9.43
CA ARG A 41 -13.70 17.35 -8.59
C ARG A 41 -14.39 18.58 -7.99
N GLY A 42 -15.12 19.36 -8.79
CA GLY A 42 -15.84 20.53 -8.29
C GLY A 42 -16.87 20.16 -7.21
N LEU A 43 -17.68 19.12 -7.44
CA LEU A 43 -18.72 18.71 -6.49
C LEU A 43 -18.16 18.05 -5.23
N ILE A 44 -17.14 17.20 -5.33
CA ILE A 44 -16.53 16.53 -4.17
C ILE A 44 -15.65 17.51 -3.37
N GLN A 45 -14.96 18.44 -4.05
CA GLN A 45 -14.13 19.47 -3.43
C GLN A 45 -14.97 20.63 -2.87
N GLU A 46 -16.07 21.05 -3.51
CA GLU A 46 -17.06 21.94 -2.89
C GLU A 46 -17.78 21.23 -1.74
N GLN A 47 -18.11 19.94 -1.87
CA GLN A 47 -18.71 19.21 -0.75
C GLN A 47 -17.72 19.05 0.40
N LEU A 48 -16.45 18.70 0.18
CA LEU A 48 -15.43 18.64 1.24
C LEU A 48 -15.07 20.03 1.80
N GLN A 49 -14.85 21.04 0.95
CA GLN A 49 -14.52 22.40 1.39
C GLN A 49 -15.70 23.10 2.09
N ALA A 50 -16.93 22.98 1.59
CA ALA A 50 -18.12 23.53 2.26
C ALA A 50 -18.49 22.73 3.53
N ARG A 51 -18.17 21.43 3.62
CA ARG A 51 -18.39 20.61 4.83
C ARG A 51 -17.40 20.88 5.98
N VAL A 52 -16.27 21.53 5.70
CA VAL A 52 -15.18 21.74 6.67
C VAL A 52 -15.00 23.23 7.01
N ALA A 53 -15.41 24.15 6.13
CA ALA A 53 -15.27 25.60 6.31
C ALA A 53 -16.22 26.24 7.34
N GLY A 54 -17.10 25.48 8.01
CA GLY A 54 -17.87 25.99 9.15
C GLY A 54 -19.08 26.86 8.81
N GLU A 55 -19.64 26.73 7.59
CA GLU A 55 -20.98 27.24 7.26
C GLU A 55 -21.90 26.07 6.91
N GLY A 56 -22.49 25.44 7.94
CA GLY A 56 -23.41 24.29 7.80
C GLY A 56 -23.21 23.22 8.87
N GLU A 57 -24.23 22.40 9.11
CA GLU A 57 -24.29 21.36 10.16
C GLU A 57 -23.07 20.42 10.24
N PRO A 58 -22.78 19.83 11.43
CA PRO A 58 -21.57 19.04 11.68
C PRO A 58 -21.33 17.92 10.65
N CYS A 59 -20.08 17.84 10.16
CA CYS A 59 -19.56 16.90 9.16
C CYS A 59 -20.03 15.45 9.41
N GLN A 60 -20.92 14.95 8.54
CA GLN A 60 -21.24 13.52 8.48
C GLN A 60 -20.26 12.83 7.53
N VAL A 61 -19.29 12.13 8.10
CA VAL A 61 -18.33 11.28 7.39
C VAL A 61 -19.09 10.15 6.68
N PRO A 62 -18.75 9.77 5.42
CA PRO A 62 -19.45 8.70 4.71
C PRO A 62 -19.51 7.40 5.51
N ASP A 63 -20.68 6.75 5.48
CA ASP A 63 -20.91 5.46 6.14
C ASP A 63 -20.20 4.30 5.44
N SER A 64 -19.77 4.49 4.20
CA SER A 64 -19.08 3.48 3.39
C SER A 64 -17.84 4.06 2.69
N ILE A 65 -16.75 3.30 2.68
CA ILE A 65 -15.53 3.59 1.92
C ILE A 65 -15.29 2.46 0.92
N ASP A 66 -14.82 2.72 -0.30
CA ASP A 66 -14.55 1.62 -1.22
C ASP A 66 -13.29 0.82 -0.82
N VAL A 67 -12.19 1.54 -0.56
CA VAL A 67 -10.88 0.96 -0.28
C VAL A 67 -10.29 1.64 0.96
N ALA A 68 -9.90 0.83 1.92
CA ALA A 68 -9.13 1.26 3.08
C ALA A 68 -7.74 0.62 3.08
N CYS A 69 -6.68 1.43 3.17
CA CYS A 69 -5.30 1.00 3.26
C CYS A 69 -4.84 1.04 4.73
N PHE A 70 -4.51 -0.12 5.28
CA PHE A 70 -4.17 -0.27 6.70
C PHE A 70 -2.65 -0.30 6.86
N PHE A 71 -2.13 0.47 7.81
CA PHE A 71 -0.70 0.54 8.15
C PHE A 71 -0.55 0.36 9.67
N ALA A 72 0.52 -0.29 10.12
CA ALA A 72 0.74 -0.46 11.56
C ALA A 72 1.28 0.83 12.19
N LEU A 73 2.09 1.59 11.45
CA LEU A 73 2.76 2.80 11.94
C LEU A 73 2.71 3.96 10.93
N GLY A 74 2.70 5.19 11.44
CA GLY A 74 2.74 6.40 10.61
C GLY A 74 4.00 6.54 9.72
N ILE A 75 5.12 5.91 10.11
CA ILE A 75 6.32 5.90 9.25
C ILE A 75 6.13 5.01 8.00
N GLU A 76 5.22 4.04 8.04
CA GLU A 76 4.88 3.20 6.89
C GLU A 76 3.90 3.93 5.97
N SER A 77 2.96 4.67 6.56
CA SER A 77 1.88 5.35 5.85
C SER A 77 2.27 6.71 5.25
N GLY A 78 3.34 7.35 5.74
CA GLY A 78 3.70 8.73 5.38
C GLY A 78 3.77 9.00 3.87
N GLY A 79 4.47 8.16 3.11
CA GLY A 79 4.55 8.33 1.66
C GLY A 79 3.19 8.19 0.96
N PHE A 80 2.27 7.39 1.50
CA PHE A 80 0.92 7.23 0.95
C PHE A 80 0.00 8.37 1.36
N TYR A 81 0.14 8.87 2.60
CA TYR A 81 -0.53 10.07 3.07
C TYR A 81 -0.21 11.28 2.19
N ASP A 82 1.05 11.45 1.79
CA ASP A 82 1.51 12.53 0.91
C ASP A 82 0.90 12.48 -0.51
N LEU A 83 0.35 11.33 -0.93
CA LEU A 83 -0.36 11.18 -2.20
C LEU A 83 -1.84 11.55 -2.12
N LEU A 84 -2.41 11.69 -0.92
CA LEU A 84 -3.81 12.02 -0.75
C LEU A 84 -4.02 13.53 -0.95
N GLU A 85 -4.99 13.89 -1.81
CA GLU A 85 -5.47 15.26 -1.94
C GLU A 85 -6.42 15.57 -0.76
N SER A 86 -6.16 16.69 -0.07
CA SER A 86 -6.97 17.21 1.05
C SER A 86 -7.24 16.20 2.18
N PRO A 87 -6.21 15.57 2.78
CA PRO A 87 -6.41 14.56 3.81
C PRO A 87 -6.95 15.18 5.11
N GLU A 88 -8.01 14.57 5.64
CA GLU A 88 -8.59 14.87 6.95
C GLU A 88 -8.30 13.76 7.95
N THR A 89 -7.86 14.14 9.16
CA THR A 89 -7.51 13.18 10.20
C THR A 89 -8.63 13.04 11.22
N ILE A 90 -9.13 11.82 11.40
CA ILE A 90 -10.14 11.46 12.38
C ILE A 90 -9.50 10.52 13.40
N ARG A 91 -9.62 10.86 14.69
CA ARG A 91 -9.10 10.03 15.78
C ARG A 91 -10.23 9.20 16.36
N HIS A 92 -10.10 7.89 16.21
CA HIS A 92 -11.00 6.92 16.81
C HIS A 92 -10.40 6.41 18.12
N GLU A 93 -11.23 5.77 18.93
CA GLU A 93 -10.74 5.02 20.08
C GLU A 93 -9.94 3.80 19.59
N GLY A 94 -8.60 3.92 19.62
CA GLY A 94 -7.67 2.83 19.34
C GLY A 94 -6.95 2.87 17.99
N PHE A 95 -7.40 3.71 17.04
CA PHE A 95 -6.76 3.88 15.73
C PHE A 95 -6.96 5.30 15.18
N VAL A 96 -6.18 5.66 14.17
CA VAL A 96 -6.31 6.93 13.44
C VAL A 96 -6.72 6.64 12.01
N GLU A 97 -7.67 7.42 11.49
CA GLU A 97 -8.13 7.36 10.11
C GLU A 97 -7.76 8.68 9.42
N HIS A 98 -7.25 8.58 8.20
CA HIS A 98 -7.01 9.72 7.32
C HIS A 98 -7.84 9.51 6.05
N LEU A 99 -8.79 10.42 5.80
CA LEU A 99 -9.63 10.39 4.60
C LEU A 99 -9.12 11.40 3.60
N GLY A 100 -8.91 10.99 2.35
CA GLY A 100 -8.49 11.88 1.29
C GLY A 100 -8.76 11.30 -0.09
N LEU A 101 -8.52 12.10 -1.13
CA LEU A 101 -8.72 11.64 -2.51
C LEU A 101 -7.40 11.13 -3.09
N LEU A 102 -7.43 9.94 -3.70
CA LEU A 102 -6.36 9.42 -4.54
C LEU A 102 -6.90 9.31 -5.96
N ASP A 103 -6.34 10.10 -6.89
CA ASP A 103 -6.80 10.18 -8.29
C ASP A 103 -8.33 10.43 -8.42
N GLY A 104 -8.89 11.22 -7.50
CA GLY A 104 -10.31 11.55 -7.41
C GLY A 104 -11.20 10.51 -6.72
N ARG A 105 -10.63 9.39 -6.24
CA ARG A 105 -11.36 8.38 -5.45
C ARG A 105 -11.16 8.62 -3.96
N LEU A 106 -12.23 8.59 -3.19
CA LEU A 106 -12.13 8.67 -1.73
C LEU A 106 -11.51 7.38 -1.16
N ILE A 107 -10.37 7.54 -0.49
CA ILE A 107 -9.62 6.47 0.15
C ILE A 107 -9.51 6.75 1.65
N SER A 108 -9.54 5.68 2.43
CA SER A 108 -9.17 5.73 3.84
C SER A 108 -7.79 5.13 4.05
N LEU A 109 -6.95 5.86 4.78
CA LEU A 109 -5.68 5.37 5.31
C LEU A 109 -5.86 5.19 6.82
N VAL A 110 -5.66 3.97 7.31
CA VAL A 110 -5.91 3.62 8.72
C VAL A 110 -4.62 3.20 9.40
N GLU A 111 -4.26 3.86 10.50
CA GLU A 111 -3.14 3.48 11.36
C GLU A 111 -3.64 2.58 12.50
N THR A 112 -3.40 1.27 12.39
CA THR A 112 -3.92 0.25 13.33
C THR A 112 -3.13 0.16 14.64
N GLY A 113 -1.89 0.62 14.63
CA GLY A 113 -0.91 0.30 15.66
C GLY A 113 -0.30 -1.11 15.46
N VAL A 114 0.83 -1.32 16.12
CA VAL A 114 1.65 -2.55 16.03
C VAL A 114 1.02 -3.72 16.80
N GLY A 115 1.08 -4.89 16.19
CA GLY A 115 0.73 -6.20 16.73
C GLY A 115 -0.66 -6.68 16.32
N GLY A 116 -0.77 -7.98 16.01
CA GLY A 116 -1.98 -8.62 15.51
C GLY A 116 -3.26 -8.38 16.34
N LYS A 117 -3.16 -8.25 17.68
CA LYS A 117 -4.34 -7.95 18.52
C LYS A 117 -4.95 -6.58 18.22
N LYS A 118 -4.13 -5.55 17.99
CA LYS A 118 -4.60 -4.21 17.64
C LYS A 118 -5.10 -4.17 16.20
N ALA A 119 -4.41 -4.86 15.30
CA ALA A 119 -4.82 -5.00 13.91
C ALA A 119 -6.21 -5.65 13.79
N ARG A 120 -6.46 -6.78 14.48
CA ARG A 120 -7.77 -7.45 14.48
C ARG A 120 -8.88 -6.55 15.02
N LYS A 121 -8.70 -6.00 16.22
CA LYS A 121 -9.69 -5.10 16.86
C LYS A 121 -10.00 -3.87 16.00
N THR A 122 -8.97 -3.28 15.37
CA THR A 122 -9.15 -2.13 14.47
C THR A 122 -9.93 -2.55 13.23
N THR A 123 -9.60 -3.69 12.63
CA THR A 123 -10.26 -4.20 11.42
C THR A 123 -11.74 -4.47 11.65
N GLU A 124 -12.09 -5.18 12.72
CA GLU A 124 -13.49 -5.45 13.08
C GLU A 124 -14.28 -4.16 13.24
N ARG A 125 -13.76 -3.24 14.06
CA ARG A 125 -14.41 -1.95 14.30
C ARG A 125 -14.52 -1.11 13.03
N TYR A 126 -13.50 -1.15 12.18
CA TYR A 126 -13.49 -0.38 10.93
C TYR A 126 -14.50 -0.93 9.92
N ILE A 127 -14.64 -2.26 9.83
CA ILE A 127 -15.64 -2.90 8.97
C ILE A 127 -17.05 -2.51 9.41
N GLU A 128 -17.33 -2.49 10.70
CA GLU A 128 -18.63 -2.04 11.23
C GLU A 128 -18.89 -0.56 10.94
N LEU A 129 -17.86 0.28 11.11
CA LEU A 129 -17.95 1.73 10.98
C LEU A 129 -18.06 2.22 9.52
N ARG A 130 -17.31 1.59 8.60
CA ARG A 130 -17.08 2.10 7.24
C ARG A 130 -17.41 1.11 6.14
N LYS A 131 -17.85 -0.11 6.48
CA LYS A 131 -18.30 -1.16 5.54
C LYS A 131 -17.47 -1.21 4.26
N PRO A 132 -16.13 -1.32 4.35
CA PRO A 132 -15.30 -1.17 3.18
C PRO A 132 -15.49 -2.33 2.21
N GLN A 133 -15.41 -2.06 0.91
CA GLN A 133 -15.42 -3.16 -0.06
C GLN A 133 -14.08 -3.91 -0.02
N TRP A 134 -12.99 -3.18 0.17
CA TRP A 134 -11.64 -3.67 0.22
C TRP A 134 -10.86 -3.14 1.42
N ILE A 135 -10.12 -4.01 2.08
CA ILE A 135 -9.03 -3.66 3.00
C ILE A 135 -7.71 -4.12 2.40
N VAL A 136 -6.77 -3.19 2.25
CA VAL A 136 -5.40 -3.44 1.78
C VAL A 136 -4.44 -3.29 2.96
N SER A 137 -4.01 -4.40 3.55
CA SER A 137 -3.00 -4.39 4.60
C SER A 137 -1.63 -4.08 3.98
N SER A 138 -1.09 -2.93 4.36
CA SER A 138 0.07 -2.29 3.73
C SER A 138 1.14 -1.98 4.78
N GLY A 139 2.41 -2.22 4.49
CA GLY A 139 3.46 -1.94 5.46
C GLY A 139 4.78 -2.63 5.16
N PHE A 140 5.61 -2.78 6.17
CA PHE A 140 6.92 -3.41 6.05
C PHE A 140 6.88 -4.89 6.41
N ALA A 141 7.86 -5.64 5.89
CA ALA A 141 8.07 -7.04 6.22
C ALA A 141 9.56 -7.40 6.17
N GLY A 142 9.93 -8.46 6.90
CA GLY A 142 11.22 -9.12 6.76
C GLY A 142 11.17 -10.16 5.64
N GLY A 143 12.26 -10.32 4.88
CA GLY A 143 12.40 -11.37 3.89
C GLY A 143 12.77 -12.71 4.53
N LEU A 144 12.11 -13.79 4.09
CA LEU A 144 12.39 -15.17 4.55
C LEU A 144 13.02 -16.05 3.45
N ALA A 145 13.09 -15.56 2.21
CA ALA A 145 13.62 -16.32 1.07
C ALA A 145 14.69 -15.52 0.30
N GLU A 146 15.68 -16.21 -0.25
CA GLU A 146 16.80 -15.59 -0.97
C GLU A 146 16.39 -14.67 -2.14
N PRO A 147 15.37 -14.99 -2.97
CA PRO A 147 14.96 -14.10 -4.07
C PRO A 147 14.35 -12.76 -3.60
N VAL A 148 13.91 -12.70 -2.34
CA VAL A 148 13.22 -11.55 -1.77
C VAL A 148 14.25 -10.60 -1.12
N LYS A 149 14.55 -9.49 -1.80
CA LYS A 149 15.57 -8.52 -1.38
C LYS A 149 14.94 -7.26 -0.79
N LYS A 150 15.74 -6.51 -0.04
CA LYS A 150 15.36 -5.20 0.50
C LYS A 150 14.85 -4.26 -0.60
N GLY A 151 13.72 -3.60 -0.36
CA GLY A 151 13.04 -2.71 -1.31
C GLY A 151 12.14 -3.43 -2.31
N HIS A 152 12.14 -4.77 -2.35
CA HIS A 152 11.16 -5.53 -3.12
C HIS A 152 9.78 -5.41 -2.49
N VAL A 153 8.75 -5.59 -3.32
CA VAL A 153 7.34 -5.65 -2.93
C VAL A 153 6.91 -7.11 -2.92
N VAL A 154 6.17 -7.51 -1.89
CA VAL A 154 5.52 -8.81 -1.79
C VAL A 154 4.01 -8.60 -1.75
N MET A 155 3.29 -9.23 -2.68
CA MET A 155 1.84 -9.40 -2.61
C MET A 155 1.52 -10.82 -2.18
N SER A 156 0.84 -10.98 -1.04
CA SER A 156 0.63 -12.31 -0.48
C SER A 156 -0.54 -13.04 -1.16
N ASN A 157 -0.31 -14.24 -1.67
CA ASN A 157 -1.38 -15.14 -2.16
C ASN A 157 -1.97 -16.01 -1.04
N SER A 158 -1.28 -16.07 0.09
CA SER A 158 -1.80 -16.61 1.34
C SER A 158 -1.06 -16.05 2.54
N VAL A 159 -1.71 -16.12 3.70
CA VAL A 159 -1.12 -15.71 4.98
C VAL A 159 -1.28 -16.85 5.99
N VAL A 160 -0.22 -17.08 6.75
CA VAL A 160 -0.16 -18.15 7.76
C VAL A 160 0.29 -17.58 9.09
N ARG A 161 -0.15 -18.22 10.17
CA ARG A 161 0.35 -18.00 11.54
C ARG A 161 0.52 -19.37 12.15
N ALA A 162 1.57 -19.56 12.95
CA ALA A 162 1.83 -20.85 13.59
C ALA A 162 0.57 -21.37 14.30
N GLU A 163 0.26 -22.66 14.13
CA GLU A 163 -0.88 -23.35 14.76
C GLU A 163 -2.28 -22.85 14.31
N ARG A 164 -2.35 -22.14 13.19
CA ARG A 164 -3.60 -21.66 12.56
C ARG A 164 -3.71 -22.13 11.12
N ASP A 165 -4.93 -22.13 10.61
CA ASP A 165 -5.20 -22.46 9.21
C ASP A 165 -4.63 -21.40 8.27
N GLU A 166 -4.21 -21.83 7.08
CA GLU A 166 -3.77 -20.94 6.02
C GLU A 166 -4.98 -20.18 5.45
N LEU A 167 -4.87 -18.85 5.39
CA LEU A 167 -5.87 -18.00 4.73
C LEU A 167 -5.39 -17.69 3.31
N VAL A 168 -6.09 -18.25 2.32
CA VAL A 168 -5.81 -18.00 0.91
C VAL A 168 -6.38 -16.64 0.50
N ILE A 169 -5.56 -15.84 -0.18
CA ILE A 169 -5.92 -14.53 -0.71
C ILE A 169 -6.02 -14.68 -2.24
N PRO A 170 -7.23 -14.57 -2.82
CA PRO A 170 -7.41 -14.76 -4.25
C PRO A 170 -6.82 -13.57 -5.03
N LEU A 171 -5.57 -13.68 -5.43
CA LEU A 171 -4.91 -12.74 -6.33
C LEU A 171 -5.23 -13.07 -7.78
N SER A 172 -5.53 -12.04 -8.58
CA SER A 172 -5.70 -12.19 -10.04
C SER A 172 -4.38 -12.15 -10.81
N MET A 173 -3.24 -12.08 -10.09
CA MET A 173 -1.90 -12.02 -10.66
C MET A 173 -1.21 -13.38 -10.50
N SER A 174 -0.76 -13.98 -11.60
CA SER A 174 0.05 -15.21 -11.56
C SER A 174 1.49 -14.92 -11.10
N GLU A 175 2.17 -15.95 -10.63
CA GLU A 175 3.61 -15.86 -10.30
C GLU A 175 4.44 -15.44 -11.52
N GLU A 176 4.07 -15.82 -12.75
CA GLU A 176 4.79 -15.38 -13.96
C GLU A 176 4.60 -13.89 -14.23
N GLN A 177 3.39 -13.35 -14.02
CA GLN A 177 3.11 -11.93 -14.17
C GLN A 177 3.85 -11.08 -13.13
N ALA A 178 4.00 -11.63 -11.92
CA ALA A 178 4.84 -11.03 -10.89
C ALA A 178 6.32 -11.08 -11.27
N ALA A 179 6.80 -12.23 -11.77
CA ALA A 179 8.19 -12.43 -12.19
C ALA A 179 8.61 -11.52 -13.36
N ALA A 180 7.66 -11.09 -14.21
CA ALA A 180 7.88 -10.11 -15.26
C ALA A 180 8.14 -8.69 -14.73
N GLN A 181 7.86 -8.42 -13.45
CA GLN A 181 8.06 -7.13 -12.81
C GLN A 181 9.24 -7.20 -11.83
N PRO A 182 10.39 -6.59 -12.15
CA PRO A 182 11.55 -6.62 -11.28
C PRO A 182 11.24 -6.14 -9.86
N GLY A 183 11.54 -6.98 -8.88
CA GLY A 183 11.34 -6.68 -7.47
C GLY A 183 9.90 -6.81 -6.98
N LEU A 184 8.98 -7.38 -7.76
CA LEU A 184 7.66 -7.82 -7.30
C LEU A 184 7.66 -9.33 -7.10
N HIS A 185 7.11 -9.77 -5.98
CA HIS A 185 7.00 -11.18 -5.63
C HIS A 185 5.57 -11.49 -5.20
N VAL A 186 5.10 -12.68 -5.55
CA VAL A 186 3.86 -13.26 -5.04
C VAL A 186 4.22 -14.51 -4.26
N GLY A 187 3.67 -14.66 -3.05
CA GLY A 187 3.91 -15.85 -2.25
C GLY A 187 3.37 -15.74 -0.84
N ARG A 188 3.53 -16.84 -0.09
CA ARG A 188 3.02 -16.96 1.27
C ARG A 188 3.74 -16.01 2.23
N LEU A 189 2.97 -15.37 3.10
CA LEU A 189 3.47 -14.52 4.17
C LEU A 189 3.18 -15.14 5.54
N LEU A 190 4.18 -15.15 6.40
CA LEU A 190 4.07 -15.62 7.78
C LEU A 190 3.83 -14.42 8.72
N THR A 191 2.85 -14.51 9.60
CA THR A 191 2.67 -13.54 10.70
C THR A 191 3.12 -14.17 12.01
N VAL A 192 3.96 -13.44 12.76
CA VAL A 192 4.48 -13.83 14.09
C VAL A 192 4.29 -12.72 15.10
N ASP A 193 4.43 -13.01 16.39
CA ASP A 193 4.21 -12.01 17.45
C ASP A 193 5.49 -11.24 17.86
N LYS A 194 6.62 -11.51 17.20
CA LYS A 194 7.93 -10.92 17.52
C LYS A 194 8.75 -10.64 16.27
N ILE A 195 9.69 -9.71 16.37
CA ILE A 195 10.63 -9.42 15.28
C ILE A 195 11.58 -10.61 15.10
N ILE A 196 11.74 -11.07 13.86
CA ILE A 196 12.70 -12.11 13.49
C ILE A 196 14.00 -11.46 13.06
N ARG A 197 15.07 -11.75 13.80
CA ARG A 197 16.27 -10.90 13.76
C ARG A 197 17.43 -11.48 13.00
N THR A 198 17.67 -12.77 13.17
CA THR A 198 18.90 -13.41 12.70
C THR A 198 18.68 -14.09 11.36
N PRO A 199 19.68 -14.11 10.46
CA PRO A 199 19.55 -14.80 9.19
C PRO A 199 19.22 -16.29 9.33
N ARG A 200 19.73 -16.94 10.38
CA ARG A 200 19.42 -18.33 10.68
C ARG A 200 17.93 -18.52 10.98
N GLU A 201 17.38 -17.73 11.92
CA GLU A 201 15.97 -17.81 12.30
C GLU A 201 15.04 -17.50 11.12
N LYS A 202 15.41 -16.53 10.26
CA LYS A 202 14.67 -16.22 9.03
C LYS A 202 14.60 -17.40 8.06
N ARG A 203 15.74 -18.06 7.79
CA ARG A 203 15.76 -19.23 6.91
C ARG A 203 14.96 -20.40 7.49
N GLU A 204 15.17 -20.71 8.77
CA GLU A 204 14.45 -21.78 9.47
C GLU A 204 12.93 -21.54 9.42
N LEU A 205 12.46 -20.31 9.65
CA LEU A 205 11.04 -19.98 9.56
C LEU A 205 10.50 -20.00 8.12
N GLY A 206 11.28 -19.50 7.15
CA GLY A 206 10.94 -19.53 5.74
C GLY A 206 10.71 -20.96 5.24
N GLU A 207 11.66 -21.85 5.53
CA GLU A 207 11.60 -23.27 5.16
C GLU A 207 10.44 -23.99 5.87
N ALA A 208 10.30 -23.82 7.18
CA ALA A 208 9.29 -24.52 7.97
C ALA A 208 7.85 -24.16 7.58
N ASN A 209 7.63 -22.95 7.05
CA ASN A 209 6.30 -22.45 6.71
C ASN A 209 6.07 -22.29 5.20
N GLY A 210 7.10 -22.52 4.38
CA GLY A 210 7.07 -22.20 2.94
C GLY A 210 6.74 -20.73 2.67
N ALA A 211 7.19 -19.82 3.55
CA ALA A 211 6.88 -18.41 3.50
C ALA A 211 8.06 -17.60 2.96
N ILE A 212 7.77 -16.57 2.17
CA ILE A 212 8.80 -15.71 1.54
C ILE A 212 9.00 -14.38 2.29
N ALA A 213 8.06 -14.02 3.15
CA ALA A 213 8.10 -12.80 3.96
C ALA A 213 7.46 -13.02 5.33
N VAL A 214 7.83 -12.18 6.30
CA VAL A 214 7.32 -12.20 7.67
C VAL A 214 6.89 -10.82 8.15
N ASP A 215 5.77 -10.76 8.87
CA ASP A 215 5.28 -9.55 9.54
C ASP A 215 4.63 -9.86 10.90
N MET A 216 3.95 -8.89 11.51
CA MET A 216 3.31 -9.03 12.82
C MET A 216 1.78 -8.81 12.83
N GLU A 217 1.16 -8.46 11.69
CA GLU A 217 -0.23 -7.98 11.66
C GLU A 217 -1.10 -8.62 10.56
N THR A 218 -0.53 -9.06 9.43
CA THR A 218 -1.31 -9.39 8.22
C THR A 218 -2.36 -10.46 8.48
N TYR A 219 -1.98 -11.58 9.10
CA TYR A 219 -2.89 -12.69 9.37
C TYR A 219 -4.12 -12.21 10.16
N ALA A 220 -3.90 -11.39 11.20
CA ALA A 220 -4.97 -10.92 12.07
C ALA A 220 -5.96 -9.97 11.34
N THR A 221 -5.46 -9.20 10.38
CA THR A 221 -6.30 -8.36 9.50
C THR A 221 -7.08 -9.21 8.51
N ALA A 222 -6.42 -10.20 7.88
CA ALA A 222 -7.04 -11.11 6.93
C ALA A 222 -8.15 -11.95 7.58
N ASP A 223 -7.90 -12.46 8.78
CA ASP A 223 -8.85 -13.24 9.59
C ASP A 223 -10.12 -12.43 9.89
N ALA A 224 -9.97 -11.18 10.37
CA ALA A 224 -11.09 -10.28 10.58
C ALA A 224 -11.84 -9.93 9.29
N CYS A 225 -11.14 -9.76 8.17
CA CYS A 225 -11.77 -9.52 6.87
C CYS A 225 -12.58 -10.73 6.40
N ALA A 226 -12.07 -11.95 6.61
CA ALA A 226 -12.78 -13.18 6.29
C ALA A 226 -14.07 -13.31 7.11
N GLU A 227 -14.00 -13.07 8.42
CA GLU A 227 -15.18 -13.03 9.31
C GLU A 227 -16.18 -11.94 8.89
N GLY A 228 -15.67 -10.74 8.60
CA GLY A 228 -16.45 -9.58 8.16
C GLY A 228 -16.85 -9.60 6.68
N LYS A 229 -16.56 -10.68 5.94
CA LYS A 229 -16.84 -10.85 4.50
C LYS A 229 -16.37 -9.67 3.64
N THR A 230 -15.25 -9.07 4.03
CA THR A 230 -14.61 -7.93 3.36
C THR A 230 -13.47 -8.43 2.49
N ARG A 231 -13.32 -7.89 1.28
CA ARG A 231 -12.24 -8.33 0.37
C ARG A 231 -10.90 -7.84 0.92
N PHE A 232 -9.89 -8.68 0.81
CA PHE A 232 -8.61 -8.45 1.45
C PHE A 232 -7.46 -8.52 0.44
N LEU A 233 -6.48 -7.65 0.62
CA LEU A 233 -5.20 -7.68 -0.08
C LEU A 233 -4.05 -7.40 0.89
N SER A 234 -2.91 -8.05 0.68
CA SER A 234 -1.66 -7.80 1.42
C SER A 234 -0.61 -7.25 0.48
N VAL A 235 0.01 -6.12 0.85
CA VAL A 235 1.11 -5.48 0.12
C VAL A 235 2.21 -5.12 1.12
N ARG A 236 3.38 -5.73 1.00
CA ARG A 236 4.52 -5.46 1.89
C ARG A 236 5.72 -4.99 1.11
N VAL A 237 6.47 -4.03 1.66
CA VAL A 237 7.83 -3.72 1.22
C VAL A 237 8.84 -4.34 2.16
N ILE A 238 9.85 -5.01 1.60
CA ILE A 238 10.87 -5.70 2.38
C ILE A 238 11.88 -4.71 2.92
N THR A 239 11.99 -4.60 4.24
CA THR A 239 12.93 -3.67 4.90
C THR A 239 14.28 -4.28 5.22
N ASP A 240 14.30 -5.61 5.38
CA ASP A 240 15.46 -6.42 5.72
C ASP A 240 15.32 -7.78 5.05
N ALA A 241 16.33 -8.19 4.28
CA ALA A 241 16.35 -9.45 3.55
C ALA A 241 16.69 -10.64 4.46
N VAL A 242 16.65 -11.86 3.91
CA VAL A 242 16.94 -13.10 4.65
C VAL A 242 18.36 -13.13 5.26
N ASP A 243 19.33 -12.47 4.61
CA ASP A 243 20.73 -12.41 5.06
C ASP A 243 21.02 -11.25 6.02
N ASP A 244 20.07 -10.32 6.20
CA ASP A 244 20.25 -9.15 7.05
C ASP A 244 20.01 -9.50 8.53
N GLU A 245 20.91 -9.04 9.42
CA GLU A 245 20.74 -9.12 10.86
C GLU A 245 20.21 -7.80 11.45
N LEU A 246 19.13 -7.88 12.22
CA LEU A 246 18.54 -6.70 12.86
C LEU A 246 19.19 -6.40 14.23
N PRO A 247 19.29 -5.14 14.70
CA PRO A 247 19.92 -4.79 15.98
C PRO A 247 19.12 -5.23 17.21
N LYS A 248 19.76 -5.76 18.27
CA LYS A 248 19.12 -6.37 19.48
C LYS A 248 18.03 -5.54 20.16
N ASN A 249 18.08 -4.22 20.02
CA ASN A 249 17.15 -3.31 20.68
C ASN A 249 15.99 -2.85 19.79
N LEU A 250 15.86 -3.38 18.57
CA LEU A 250 14.83 -2.94 17.61
C LEU A 250 13.40 -3.10 18.16
N GLU A 251 13.12 -4.20 18.88
CA GLU A 251 11.82 -4.42 19.53
C GLU A 251 11.46 -3.28 20.47
N ARG A 252 12.40 -2.85 21.32
CA ARG A 252 12.20 -1.72 22.24
C ARG A 252 11.99 -0.40 21.50
N LEU A 253 12.64 -0.21 20.35
CA LEU A 253 12.47 0.98 19.51
C LEU A 253 11.07 1.03 18.88
N VAL A 254 10.57 -0.12 18.42
CA VAL A 254 9.23 -0.26 17.83
C VAL A 254 8.13 -0.18 18.89
N GLU A 255 8.38 -0.61 20.13
CA GLU A 255 7.43 -0.46 21.25
C GLU A 255 7.36 0.97 21.81
N GLN A 256 8.43 1.77 21.64
CA GLN A 256 8.57 3.11 22.22
C GLN A 256 7.92 4.24 21.41
N THR A 257 7.21 3.95 20.32
CA THR A 257 6.51 4.94 19.47
C THR A 257 5.30 5.63 20.12
N SER A 258 5.05 5.42 21.42
CA SER A 258 4.18 6.29 22.22
C SER A 258 4.84 7.67 22.39
N THR A 259 4.27 8.67 21.70
CA THR A 259 4.81 10.02 21.47
C THR A 259 5.35 10.74 22.71
N ALA A 260 4.80 10.46 23.90
CA ALA A 260 5.17 11.14 25.14
C ALA A 260 6.50 10.64 25.77
N LYS A 261 6.95 9.41 25.51
CA LYS A 261 8.22 8.87 26.05
C LYS A 261 9.41 9.07 25.11
N MET A 262 9.15 9.32 23.83
CA MET A 262 10.17 9.44 22.79
C MET A 262 11.12 10.62 23.02
N ILE A 263 10.62 11.79 23.43
CA ILE A 263 11.44 13.00 23.58
C ILE A 263 12.45 12.85 24.73
N GLY A 264 12.02 12.34 25.88
CA GLY A 264 12.90 12.14 27.04
C GLY A 264 13.92 11.02 26.84
N ALA A 265 13.51 9.91 26.20
CA ALA A 265 14.41 8.80 25.90
C ALA A 265 15.42 9.12 24.79
N ALA A 266 15.01 9.87 23.75
CA ALA A 266 15.89 10.30 22.67
C ALA A 266 16.99 11.25 23.19
N ALA A 267 16.65 12.23 24.02
CA ALA A 267 17.64 13.14 24.61
C ALA A 267 18.67 12.38 25.47
N ALA A 268 18.23 11.42 26.28
CA ALA A 268 19.13 10.60 27.10
C ALA A 268 19.97 9.60 26.29
N ALA A 269 19.44 9.07 25.18
CA ALA A 269 20.16 8.15 24.30
C ALA A 269 21.23 8.87 23.46
N ILE A 270 20.94 10.08 22.99
CA ILE A 270 21.89 10.93 22.24
C ILE A 270 23.12 11.25 23.10
N ILE A 271 22.92 11.56 24.39
CA ILE A 271 24.01 11.89 25.32
C ILE A 271 24.89 10.66 25.61
N ASN A 272 24.29 9.46 25.71
CA ASN A 272 25.00 8.27 26.16
C ASN A 272 25.57 7.39 25.03
N ARG A 273 25.08 7.51 23.78
CA ARG A 273 25.57 6.74 22.62
C ARG A 273 25.41 7.48 21.28
N PRO A 274 26.40 8.29 20.86
CA PRO A 274 26.36 9.04 19.60
C PRO A 274 26.24 8.15 18.35
N SER A 275 26.84 6.95 18.36
CA SER A 275 26.76 6.01 17.23
C SER A 275 25.33 5.49 17.00
N SER A 276 24.52 5.35 18.05
CA SER A 276 23.13 4.92 17.94
C SER A 276 22.23 5.94 17.24
N VAL A 277 22.64 7.22 17.25
CA VAL A 277 21.95 8.27 16.50
C VAL A 277 22.11 8.02 15.00
N GLN A 278 23.32 7.75 14.52
CA GLN A 278 23.58 7.47 13.11
C GLN A 278 22.86 6.22 12.62
N ASP A 279 22.84 5.15 13.43
CA ASP A 279 22.08 3.93 13.13
C ASP A 279 20.57 4.22 13.01
N MET A 280 20.04 5.06 13.91
CA MET A 280 18.63 5.48 13.88
C MET A 280 18.31 6.34 12.66
N TRP A 281 19.20 7.25 12.26
CA TRP A 281 19.04 8.03 11.02
C TRP A 281 19.00 7.12 9.78
N ARG A 282 19.90 6.13 9.69
CA ARG A 282 19.93 5.17 8.57
C ARG A 282 18.69 4.28 8.54
N LEU A 283 18.20 3.84 9.70
CA LEU A 283 16.95 3.08 9.80
C LEU A 283 15.75 3.93 9.37
N ARG A 284 15.68 5.19 9.81
CA ARG A 284 14.63 6.12 9.39
C ARG A 284 14.68 6.39 7.89
N GLU A 285 15.85 6.66 7.32
CA GLU A 285 16.02 6.89 5.88
C GLU A 285 15.61 5.66 5.07
N THR A 286 16.00 4.46 5.52
CA THR A 286 15.56 3.20 4.91
C THR A 286 14.04 3.06 4.96
N ALA A 287 13.42 3.35 6.12
CA ALA A 287 11.97 3.27 6.29
C ALA A 287 11.23 4.27 5.40
N MET A 288 11.74 5.51 5.28
CA MET A 288 11.16 6.51 4.36
C MET A 288 11.24 6.04 2.90
N LYS A 289 12.38 5.52 2.45
CA LYS A 289 12.53 4.96 1.09
C LYS A 289 11.57 3.79 0.86
N ALA A 290 11.36 2.95 1.87
CA ALA A 290 10.40 1.84 1.80
C ALA A 290 8.96 2.34 1.77
N SER A 291 8.61 3.36 2.56
CA SER A 291 7.29 4.01 2.56
C SER A 291 6.98 4.64 1.21
N ASP A 292 7.92 5.38 0.61
CA ASP A 292 7.76 5.94 -0.73
C ASP A 292 7.58 4.84 -1.79
N ARG A 293 8.31 3.73 -1.67
CA ARG A 293 8.19 2.59 -2.59
C ARG A 293 6.81 1.93 -2.47
N LEU A 294 6.32 1.77 -1.25
CA LEU A 294 5.01 1.23 -0.93
C LEU A 294 3.91 2.14 -1.47
N ALA A 295 4.01 3.44 -1.22
CA ALA A 295 3.05 4.45 -1.68
C ALA A 295 2.89 4.44 -3.20
N ARG A 296 4.00 4.49 -3.96
CA ARG A 296 3.97 4.40 -5.43
C ARG A 296 3.34 3.10 -5.92
N PHE A 297 3.59 1.99 -5.23
CA PHE A 297 2.98 0.71 -5.58
C PHE A 297 1.47 0.72 -5.33
N LEU A 298 1.03 1.22 -4.17
CA LEU A 298 -0.38 1.35 -3.82
C LEU A 298 -1.12 2.31 -4.76
N GLN A 299 -0.50 3.40 -5.20
CA GLN A 299 -1.06 4.29 -6.21
C GLN A 299 -1.39 3.56 -7.52
N GLY A 300 -0.58 2.56 -7.91
CA GLY A 300 -0.87 1.70 -9.05
C GLY A 300 -1.97 0.65 -8.77
N VAL A 301 -2.02 0.10 -7.55
CA VAL A 301 -2.93 -1.01 -7.19
C VAL A 301 -4.35 -0.52 -6.86
N VAL A 302 -4.48 0.52 -6.04
CA VAL A 302 -5.77 0.99 -5.50
C VAL A 302 -6.80 1.31 -6.61
N PRO A 303 -6.45 1.97 -7.72
CA PRO A 303 -7.39 2.22 -8.82
C PRO A 303 -7.93 0.96 -9.50
N GLN A 304 -7.24 -0.18 -9.37
CA GLN A 304 -7.64 -1.45 -9.99
C GLN A 304 -8.66 -2.23 -9.13
N LEU A 305 -8.84 -1.84 -7.86
CA LEU A 305 -9.77 -2.48 -6.93
C LEU A 305 -11.19 -1.97 -7.15
N LYS A 306 -11.97 -2.72 -7.93
CA LYS A 306 -13.41 -2.50 -8.15
C LYS A 306 -14.27 -3.27 -7.17
#